data_AF-A0A5B0X5I0-F1
#
_entry.id   AF-A0A5B0X5I0-F1
#
_cell.length_a   1.000
_cell.length_b   1.000
_cell.length_c   1.000
_cell.angle_alpha   90.00
_cell.angle_beta   90.00
_cell.angle_gamma   90.00
#
_symmetry.space_group_name_H-M   'P 1'
#
loop_
_entity.id
_entity.type
_entity.pdbx_description
1 polymer ?
#
loop_
_entity_poly.entity_id
_entity_poly.type
_entity_poly.pdbx_seq_one_letter_code
_entity_poly.pdbx_strand_id
1 'polypeptide(L)'
;MQVKATHPETGETITVEISEKQYSDLEELKKDRTSRSKLQSYIDNLDIPADAKNLISRILDISISIGSTIIRLGQRIIEFVVYIVSRFPNATFGVIFGLLLGALVATIPLVGSLLGAFVMPISAAFGLASGYMDDIRDNALKAKVGEAVEAFSPLKGQA
;
A
#
# COMPACT_ATOMS: atom_id res chain seq x y z
N MET A 1 17.46 -8.67 11.85
CA MET A 1 16.22 -8.41 12.63
C MET A 1 15.06 -9.12 11.94
N GLN A 2 14.03 -9.51 12.68
CA GLN A 2 12.85 -10.18 12.10
C GLN A 2 11.68 -9.20 11.96
N VAL A 3 11.11 -9.14 10.76
CA VAL A 3 9.82 -8.54 10.47
C VAL A 3 8.77 -9.63 10.59
N LYS A 4 7.75 -9.41 11.42
CA LYS A 4 6.60 -10.29 11.58
C LYS A 4 5.36 -9.57 11.11
N ALA A 5 4.57 -10.22 10.28
CA ALA A 5 3.28 -9.71 9.83
C ALA A 5 2.24 -10.81 9.93
N THR A 6 1.01 -10.45 10.33
CA THR A 6 -0.10 -11.39 10.36
C THR A 6 -0.96 -11.15 9.13
N HIS A 7 -1.16 -12.20 8.35
CA HIS A 7 -2.02 -12.14 7.16
C HIS A 7 -3.47 -11.84 7.58
N PRO A 8 -4.10 -10.80 7.02
CA PRO A 8 -5.38 -10.29 7.50
C PRO A 8 -6.55 -11.25 7.31
N GLU A 9 -6.51 -12.12 6.30
CA GLU A 9 -7.59 -13.12 6.05
C GLU A 9 -7.34 -14.48 6.72
N THR A 10 -6.09 -14.94 6.84
CA THR A 10 -5.77 -16.31 7.26
C THR A 10 -5.25 -16.38 8.70
N GLY A 11 -4.83 -15.25 9.27
CA GLY A 11 -4.16 -15.21 10.58
C GLY A 11 -2.74 -15.78 10.56
N GLU A 12 -2.23 -16.21 9.40
CA GLU A 12 -0.89 -16.76 9.26
C GLU A 12 0.17 -15.70 9.56
N THR A 13 1.19 -16.06 10.35
CA THR A 13 2.30 -15.15 10.64
C THR A 13 3.42 -15.37 9.64
N ILE A 14 3.67 -14.35 8.82
CA ILE A 14 4.77 -14.29 7.87
C ILE A 14 5.96 -13.65 8.57
N THR A 15 7.12 -14.29 8.52
CA THR A 15 8.37 -13.76 9.08
C THR A 15 9.41 -13.57 7.99
N VAL A 16 10.03 -12.40 7.94
CA VAL A 16 11.10 -12.05 6.98
C VAL A 16 12.29 -11.48 7.74
N GLU A 17 13.50 -11.90 7.37
CA GLU A 17 14.72 -11.33 7.93
C GLU A 17 15.18 -10.10 7.15
N ILE A 18 15.54 -9.05 7.90
CA ILE A 18 16.11 -7.82 7.36
C ILE A 18 17.43 -7.49 8.06
N SER A 19 18.35 -6.87 7.32
CA SER A 19 19.60 -6.31 7.87
C SER A 19 19.34 -5.12 8.78
N GLU A 20 20.33 -4.75 9.60
CA GLU A 20 20.30 -3.50 10.39
C GLU A 20 20.17 -2.26 9.50
N LYS A 21 20.85 -2.26 8.34
CA LYS A 21 20.73 -1.20 7.34
C LYS A 21 19.29 -1.07 6.83
N GLN A 22 18.66 -2.18 6.47
CA GLN A 22 17.25 -2.16 6.07
C GLN A 22 16.35 -1.63 7.19
N TYR A 23 16.62 -1.97 8.46
CA TYR A 23 15.87 -1.43 9.58
C TYR A 23 16.05 0.09 9.75
N SER A 24 17.26 0.61 9.57
CA SER A 24 17.51 2.07 9.60
C SER A 24 16.86 2.80 8.43
N ASP A 25 16.67 2.14 7.29
CA ASP A 25 16.04 2.75 6.12
C ASP A 25 14.50 2.81 6.23
N LEU A 26 13.90 2.19 7.26
CA LEU A 26 12.46 2.21 7.51
C LEU A 26 11.92 3.49 8.16
N GLU A 27 12.76 4.48 8.43
CA GLU A 27 12.34 5.74 9.09
C GLU A 27 11.17 6.43 8.37
N GLU A 28 11.11 6.33 7.04
CA GLU A 28 10.02 6.94 6.28
C GLU A 28 8.69 6.19 6.41
N LEU A 29 8.71 4.89 6.72
CA LEU A 29 7.51 4.09 7.01
C LEU A 29 7.08 4.20 8.47
N LYS A 30 8.00 4.48 9.40
CA LYS A 30 7.69 4.70 10.82
C LYS A 30 6.95 6.02 11.07
N LYS A 31 7.06 6.98 10.15
CA LYS A 31 6.39 8.29 10.27
C LYS A 31 4.90 8.15 9.99
N ASP A 32 4.15 8.03 11.07
CA ASP A 32 2.70 8.18 11.07
C ASP A 32 2.32 9.65 10.86
N ARG A 33 2.01 10.04 9.61
CA ARG A 33 1.71 11.44 9.27
C ARG A 33 0.23 11.76 9.41
N THR A 34 -0.64 10.75 9.25
CA THR A 34 -2.09 10.88 9.22
C THR A 34 -2.71 9.85 10.14
N SER A 35 -3.70 10.25 10.94
CA SER A 35 -4.42 9.31 11.79
C SER A 35 -5.30 8.35 10.97
N ARG A 36 -5.48 7.12 11.47
CA ARG A 36 -6.45 6.15 10.90
C ARG A 36 -7.83 6.77 10.68
N SER A 37 -8.34 7.55 11.63
CA SER A 37 -9.66 8.18 11.52
C SER A 37 -9.75 9.17 10.36
N LYS A 38 -8.67 9.91 10.09
CA LYS A 38 -8.61 10.85 8.97
C LYS A 38 -8.53 10.12 7.65
N LEU A 39 -7.73 9.05 7.55
CA LEU A 39 -7.68 8.19 6.37
C LEU A 39 -9.03 7.50 6.11
N GLN A 40 -9.71 7.02 7.16
CA GLN A 40 -11.06 6.47 7.05
C GLN A 40 -12.03 7.51 6.49
N SER A 41 -11.99 8.73 7.02
CA SER A 41 -12.83 9.83 6.52
C SER A 41 -12.57 10.13 5.04
N TYR A 42 -11.32 10.03 4.56
CA TYR A 42 -11.04 10.15 3.13
C TYR A 42 -11.72 9.04 2.31
N ILE A 43 -11.63 7.79 2.76
CA ILE A 43 -12.26 6.63 2.10
C ILE A 43 -13.79 6.78 2.08
N ASP A 44 -14.38 7.19 3.19
CA ASP A 44 -15.83 7.36 3.35
C ASP A 44 -16.40 8.41 2.39
N ASN A 45 -15.61 9.41 2.04
CA ASN A 45 -15.98 10.49 1.11
C ASN A 45 -15.70 10.17 -0.37
N LEU A 46 -15.11 9.01 -0.70
CA LEU A 46 -14.93 8.60 -2.10
C LEU A 46 -16.30 8.33 -2.75
N ASP A 47 -16.46 8.71 -4.01
CA ASP A 47 -17.65 8.39 -4.80
C ASP A 47 -17.52 6.99 -5.43
N ILE A 48 -17.57 5.97 -4.57
CA ILE A 48 -17.46 4.55 -4.93
C ILE A 48 -18.45 3.71 -4.11
N PRO A 49 -18.79 2.48 -4.54
CA PRO A 49 -19.67 1.60 -3.78
C PRO A 49 -19.18 1.32 -2.35
N ALA A 50 -20.11 1.13 -1.41
CA ALA A 50 -19.79 0.88 0.00
C ALA A 50 -18.88 -0.35 0.19
N ASP A 51 -19.08 -1.41 -0.60
CA ASP A 51 -18.24 -2.61 -0.55
C ASP A 51 -16.78 -2.31 -0.94
N ALA A 52 -16.57 -1.43 -1.93
CA ALA A 52 -15.22 -0.99 -2.30
C ALA A 52 -14.58 -0.17 -1.18
N LYS A 53 -15.34 0.70 -0.50
CA LYS A 53 -14.86 1.44 0.68
C LYS A 53 -14.47 0.50 1.80
N ASN A 54 -15.28 -0.51 2.08
CA ASN A 54 -14.99 -1.52 3.09
C ASN A 54 -13.70 -2.29 2.79
N LEU A 55 -13.49 -2.70 1.54
CA LEU A 55 -12.25 -3.36 1.11
C LEU A 55 -11.01 -2.48 1.36
N ILE A 56 -11.07 -1.20 1.01
CA ILE A 56 -9.95 -0.26 1.25
C ILE A 56 -9.76 -0.03 2.75
N SER A 57 -10.84 0.04 3.52
CA SER A 57 -10.79 0.25 4.97
C SER A 57 -10.10 -0.90 5.70
N ARG A 58 -10.30 -2.15 5.26
CA ARG A 58 -9.59 -3.32 5.79
C ARG A 58 -8.08 -3.24 5.58
N ILE A 59 -7.62 -2.57 4.52
CA ILE A 59 -6.19 -2.35 4.30
C ILE A 59 -5.61 -1.47 5.40
N LEU A 60 -6.33 -0.47 5.93
CA LEU A 60 -5.83 0.42 7.00
C LEU A 60 -5.41 -0.33 8.28
N ASP A 61 -5.91 -1.55 8.49
CA ASP A 61 -5.62 -2.35 9.67
C ASP A 61 -4.36 -3.22 9.51
N ILE A 62 -3.79 -3.26 8.30
CA ILE A 62 -2.57 -4.02 8.02
C ILE A 62 -1.37 -3.33 8.67
N SER A 63 -0.68 -4.08 9.52
CA SER A 63 0.51 -3.63 10.22
C SER A 63 1.58 -4.73 10.23
N ILE A 64 2.82 -4.31 10.40
CA ILE A 64 3.97 -5.20 10.55
C ILE A 64 4.70 -4.84 11.83
N SER A 65 5.26 -5.84 12.50
CA SER A 65 6.03 -5.69 13.74
C SER A 65 7.50 -6.01 13.48
N ILE A 66 8.40 -5.15 13.94
CA ILE A 66 9.85 -5.30 13.78
C ILE A 66 10.50 -5.05 15.13
N GLY A 67 10.90 -6.13 15.80
CA GLY A 67 11.29 -6.06 17.22
C GLY A 67 10.14 -5.49 18.06
N SER A 68 10.35 -4.33 18.68
CA SER A 68 9.34 -3.60 19.47
C SER A 68 8.59 -2.52 18.69
N THR A 69 8.93 -2.30 17.41
CA THR A 69 8.32 -1.27 16.57
C THR A 69 7.15 -1.84 15.78
N ILE A 70 6.01 -1.15 15.78
CA ILE A 70 4.87 -1.46 14.91
C ILE A 70 4.83 -0.41 13.79
N ILE A 71 4.77 -0.86 12.54
CA ILE A 71 4.59 -0.02 11.36
C ILE A 71 3.20 -0.28 10.80
N ARG A 72 2.40 0.77 10.66
CA ARG A 72 1.02 0.72 10.14
C ARG A 72 1.03 0.76 8.61
N LEU A 73 1.49 -0.35 8.04
CA LEU A 73 1.76 -0.52 6.60
C LEU A 73 0.60 -0.04 5.72
N GLY A 74 -0.63 -0.48 6.04
CA GLY A 74 -1.80 -0.13 5.26
C GLY A 74 -2.16 1.35 5.28
N GLN A 75 -2.05 1.98 6.44
CA GLN A 75 -2.25 3.43 6.57
C GLN A 75 -1.25 4.18 5.71
N ARG A 76 0.02 3.74 5.72
CA ARG A 76 1.07 4.37 4.92
C ARG A 76 0.82 4.25 3.42
N ILE A 77 0.30 3.12 2.95
CA ILE A 77 -0.10 2.95 1.55
C ILE A 77 -1.19 3.96 1.18
N ILE A 78 -2.26 4.05 1.98
CA ILE A 78 -3.37 4.98 1.69
C ILE A 78 -2.92 6.45 1.80
N GLU A 79 -2.02 6.79 2.72
CA GLU A 79 -1.39 8.11 2.77
C GLU A 79 -0.71 8.48 1.46
N PHE A 80 0.08 7.56 0.88
CA PHE A 80 0.73 7.80 -0.41
C PHE A 80 -0.28 7.97 -1.54
N VAL A 81 -1.35 7.17 -1.56
CA VAL A 81 -2.42 7.33 -2.55
C VAL A 81 -3.04 8.72 -2.46
N VAL A 82 -3.48 9.14 -1.27
CA VAL A 82 -4.10 10.45 -1.05
C VAL A 82 -3.14 11.57 -1.42
N TYR A 83 -1.86 11.44 -1.05
CA TYR A 83 -0.83 12.40 -1.42
C TYR A 83 -0.68 12.52 -2.94
N ILE A 84 -0.58 11.40 -3.67
CA ILE A 84 -0.41 11.41 -5.13
C ILE A 84 -1.70 11.95 -5.79
N VAL A 85 -2.89 11.51 -5.38
CA VAL A 85 -4.17 12.03 -5.92
C VAL A 85 -4.24 13.55 -5.79
N SER A 86 -3.81 14.10 -4.65
CA SER A 86 -3.78 15.56 -4.43
C SER A 86 -2.83 16.34 -5.36
N ARG A 87 -1.88 15.64 -6.01
CA ARG A 87 -0.88 16.22 -6.92
C ARG A 87 -1.20 15.99 -8.39
N PHE A 88 -2.03 15.00 -8.71
CA PHE A 88 -2.39 14.61 -10.07
C PHE A 88 -3.91 14.65 -10.24
N PRO A 89 -4.51 15.85 -10.46
CA PRO A 89 -5.97 16.01 -10.48
C PRO A 89 -6.66 15.25 -11.62
N ASN A 90 -5.93 14.88 -12.67
CA ASN A 90 -6.45 14.09 -13.79
C ASN A 90 -6.43 12.58 -13.54
N ALA A 91 -5.82 12.12 -12.45
CA ALA A 91 -5.75 10.71 -12.08
C ALA A 91 -6.75 10.41 -10.95
N THR A 92 -7.61 9.42 -11.18
CA THR A 92 -8.59 9.02 -10.16
C THR A 92 -7.92 8.26 -9.02
N PHE A 93 -8.59 8.22 -7.86
CA PHE A 93 -8.15 7.42 -6.73
C PHE A 93 -7.90 5.96 -7.12
N GLY A 94 -8.85 5.33 -7.84
CA GLY A 94 -8.76 3.92 -8.24
C GLY A 94 -7.53 3.61 -9.09
N VAL A 95 -7.16 4.52 -10.01
CA VAL A 95 -5.98 4.36 -10.87
C VAL A 95 -4.70 4.43 -10.05
N ILE A 96 -4.55 5.48 -9.25
CA ILE A 96 -3.34 5.67 -8.42
C ILE A 96 -3.21 4.52 -7.42
N PHE A 97 -4.32 4.15 -6.80
CA PHE A 97 -4.35 3.06 -5.83
C PHE A 97 -4.01 1.72 -6.49
N GLY A 98 -4.61 1.40 -7.64
CA GLY A 98 -4.32 0.19 -8.40
C GLY A 98 -2.86 0.10 -8.83
N LEU A 99 -2.29 1.20 -9.32
CA LEU A 99 -0.87 1.26 -9.71
C LEU A 99 0.06 1.04 -8.53
N LEU A 100 -0.17 1.75 -7.43
CA LEU A 100 0.67 1.63 -6.25
C LEU A 100 0.55 0.23 -5.65
N LEU A 101 -0.68 -0.27 -5.47
CA LEU A 101 -0.93 -1.59 -4.90
C LEU A 101 -0.34 -2.70 -5.77
N GLY A 102 -0.57 -2.65 -7.08
CA GLY A 102 -0.02 -3.61 -8.03
C GLY A 102 1.51 -3.61 -8.05
N ALA A 103 2.13 -2.42 -8.06
CA ALA A 103 3.59 -2.30 -8.03
C ALA A 103 4.19 -2.82 -6.71
N LEU A 104 3.57 -2.52 -5.57
CA LEU A 104 4.00 -3.02 -4.27
C LEU A 104 3.94 -4.55 -4.20
N VAL A 105 2.81 -5.14 -4.62
CA VAL A 105 2.60 -6.59 -4.62
C VAL A 105 3.59 -7.30 -5.56
N ALA A 106 3.88 -6.70 -6.72
CA ALA A 106 4.83 -7.26 -7.67
C ALA A 106 6.29 -7.16 -7.21
N THR A 107 6.64 -6.12 -6.43
CA THR A 107 8.04 -5.77 -6.14
C THR A 107 8.50 -6.19 -4.76
N ILE A 108 7.58 -6.38 -3.80
CA ILE A 108 7.90 -6.59 -2.39
C ILE A 108 7.18 -7.84 -1.89
N PRO A 109 7.87 -9.00 -1.77
CA PRO A 109 7.23 -10.29 -1.47
C PRO A 109 6.37 -10.28 -0.20
N LEU A 110 6.85 -9.66 0.88
CA LEU A 110 6.10 -9.52 2.14
C LEU A 110 4.81 -8.71 1.97
N VAL A 111 4.85 -7.64 1.18
CA VAL A 111 3.65 -6.83 0.92
C VAL A 111 2.71 -7.60 0.00
N GLY A 112 3.25 -8.32 -0.98
CA GLY A 112 2.50 -9.19 -1.87
C GLY A 112 1.72 -10.28 -1.13
N SER A 113 2.32 -10.93 -0.13
CA SER A 113 1.63 -11.93 0.67
C SER A 113 0.53 -11.33 1.54
N LEU A 114 0.70 -10.12 2.10
CA LEU A 114 -0.32 -9.45 2.91
C LEU A 114 -1.48 -8.86 2.11
N LEU A 115 -1.18 -8.33 0.92
CA LEU A 115 -2.13 -7.55 0.11
C LEU A 115 -2.68 -8.32 -1.08
N GLY A 116 -2.10 -9.46 -1.44
CA GLY A 116 -2.49 -10.23 -2.63
C GLY A 116 -3.98 -10.57 -2.67
N ALA A 117 -4.57 -10.90 -1.52
CA ALA A 117 -6.00 -11.19 -1.38
C ALA A 117 -6.92 -10.00 -1.74
N PHE A 118 -6.42 -8.76 -1.64
CA PHE A 118 -7.20 -7.56 -1.95
C PHE A 118 -7.06 -7.11 -3.40
N VAL A 119 -6.00 -7.53 -4.11
CA VAL A 119 -5.69 -7.05 -5.46
C VAL A 119 -6.83 -7.35 -6.44
N MET A 120 -7.31 -8.58 -6.48
CA MET A 120 -8.40 -9.00 -7.38
C MET A 120 -9.73 -8.28 -7.07
N PRO A 121 -10.24 -8.30 -5.82
CA PRO A 121 -11.44 -7.55 -5.46
C PRO A 121 -11.36 -6.05 -5.75
N ILE A 122 -10.23 -5.40 -5.46
CA ILE A 122 -10.02 -3.98 -5.75
C ILE A 122 -9.99 -3.75 -7.26
N SER A 123 -9.27 -4.58 -8.00
CA SER A 123 -9.21 -4.48 -9.46
C SER A 123 -10.60 -4.59 -10.09
N ALA A 124 -11.42 -5.52 -9.59
CA ALA A 124 -12.81 -5.67 -10.02
C ALA A 124 -13.66 -4.44 -9.65
N ALA A 125 -13.56 -3.96 -8.41
CA ALA A 125 -14.32 -2.82 -7.90
C ALA A 125 -14.06 -1.52 -8.68
N PHE A 126 -12.84 -1.36 -9.18
CA PHE A 126 -12.41 -0.18 -9.94
C PHE A 126 -12.35 -0.40 -11.46
N GLY A 127 -12.78 -1.58 -11.96
CA GLY A 127 -12.73 -1.90 -13.38
C GLY A 127 -11.32 -1.92 -13.98
N LEU A 128 -10.29 -2.20 -13.17
CA LEU A 128 -8.87 -2.15 -13.55
C LEU A 128 -8.40 -3.36 -14.39
N ALA A 129 -9.32 -4.05 -15.06
CA ALA A 129 -8.99 -5.19 -15.91
C ALA A 129 -8.22 -4.75 -17.17
N SER A 130 -6.90 -4.97 -17.16
CA SER A 130 -5.92 -4.96 -18.28
C SER A 130 -5.97 -3.88 -19.37
N GLY A 131 -6.69 -2.77 -19.23
CA GLY A 131 -6.77 -1.70 -20.26
C GLY A 131 -6.18 -0.34 -19.87
N TYR A 132 -5.90 -0.10 -18.58
CA TYR A 132 -5.52 1.22 -18.08
C TYR A 132 -4.03 1.56 -18.26
N MET A 133 -3.19 0.56 -18.51
CA MET A 133 -1.72 0.72 -18.58
C MET A 133 -1.27 1.45 -19.86
N ASP A 134 -2.02 1.33 -20.96
CA ASP A 134 -1.70 1.96 -22.24
C ASP A 134 -1.95 3.48 -22.24
N ASP A 135 -2.85 3.96 -21.38
CA ASP A 135 -3.20 5.38 -21.22
C ASP A 135 -2.36 6.10 -20.16
N ILE A 136 -1.59 5.39 -19.34
CA ILE A 136 -0.67 6.02 -18.38
C ILE A 136 0.59 6.45 -19.12
N ARG A 137 0.48 7.60 -19.79
CA ARG A 137 1.59 8.29 -20.48
C ARG A 137 2.28 9.34 -19.60
N ASP A 138 1.76 9.58 -18.41
CA ASP A 138 2.33 10.54 -17.46
C ASP A 138 3.56 9.93 -16.74
N ASN A 139 4.75 10.27 -17.24
CA ASN A 139 6.02 9.88 -16.64
C ASN A 139 6.20 10.44 -15.21
N ALA A 140 5.60 11.60 -14.89
CA ALA A 140 5.66 12.16 -13.56
C ALA A 140 4.81 11.35 -12.57
N LEU A 141 3.62 10.88 -12.98
CA LEU A 141 2.82 9.97 -12.17
C LEU A 141 3.56 8.66 -11.91
N LYS A 142 4.13 8.04 -12.96
CA LYS A 142 4.93 6.81 -12.81
C LYS A 142 6.10 7.01 -11.85
N ALA A 143 6.84 8.12 -11.98
CA ALA A 143 7.93 8.46 -11.09
C ALA A 143 7.45 8.59 -9.63
N LYS A 144 6.31 9.24 -9.39
CA LYS A 144 5.76 9.40 -8.04
C LYS A 144 5.26 8.09 -7.43
N VAL A 145 4.68 7.20 -8.23
CA VAL A 145 4.37 5.84 -7.77
C VAL A 145 5.66 5.07 -7.46
N GLY A 146 6.70 5.18 -8.30
CA GLY A 146 8.00 4.57 -8.05
C GLY A 146 8.67 5.06 -6.77
N GLU A 147 8.67 6.36 -6.52
CA GLU A 147 9.15 6.96 -5.26
C GLU A 147 8.38 6.41 -4.05
N ALA A 148 7.05 6.28 -4.17
CA ALA A 148 6.23 5.70 -3.11
C ALA A 148 6.57 4.22 -2.87
N VAL A 149 6.76 3.41 -3.92
CA VAL A 149 7.17 2.00 -3.81
C VAL A 149 8.55 1.87 -3.17
N GLU A 150 9.49 2.75 -3.52
CA GLU A 150 10.86 2.72 -2.98
C GLU A 150 10.89 2.93 -1.47
N ALA A 151 9.97 3.70 -0.90
CA ALA A 151 9.84 3.85 0.55
C ALA A 151 9.59 2.51 1.28
N PHE A 152 9.09 1.49 0.58
CA PHE A 152 8.85 0.15 1.12
C PHE A 152 9.97 -0.85 0.77
N SER A 153 10.96 -0.47 -0.05
CA SER A 153 12.04 -1.37 -0.48
C SER A 153 12.83 -2.04 0.65
N PRO A 154 12.98 -1.44 1.86
CA PRO A 154 13.64 -2.14 2.97
C PRO A 154 12.90 -3.39 3.46
N LEU A 155 11.62 -3.55 3.11
CA LEU A 155 10.79 -4.73 3.43
C LEU A 155 10.94 -5.89 2.44
N LYS A 156 11.78 -5.76 1.39
CA LYS A 156 12.04 -6.85 0.43
C LYS A 156 12.68 -8.09 1.08
N GLY A 157 13.27 -7.94 2.27
CA GLY A 157 14.06 -9.00 2.92
C GLY A 157 15.47 -9.09 2.34
N GLN A 158 16.29 -9.97 2.90
CA GLN A 158 17.49 -10.45 2.21
C GLN A 158 17.08 -11.59 1.27
N ALA A 159 17.57 -11.56 0.02
CA ALA A 159 17.41 -12.66 -0.93
C ALA A 159 18.27 -13.85 -0.51
#